data_AF-A0A4Y1Z9D0-F1
#
_entry.id   AF-A0A4Y1Z9D0-F1
#
_cell.length_a   1.000
_cell.length_b   1.000
_cell.length_c   1.000
_cell.angle_alpha   90.00
_cell.angle_beta   90.00
_cell.angle_gamma   90.00
#
_symmetry.space_group_name_H-M   'P 1'
#
loop_
_entity.id
_entity.type
_entity.pdbx_description
1 polymer ?
#
loop_
_entity_poly.entity_id
_entity_poly.type
_entity_poly.pdbx_seq_one_letter_code
_entity_poly.pdbx_strand_id
1 'polypeptide(L)'
;MKGRIDVLKKSLPYYIGSLLLHLLGFSLLIFAARTNPFILGLGMVAYTLGLRHAFDADHIAAIDNTVRKLMQQNQNSMGVGFYFSLGHSSVVFLMAAALAFRCTGRSSICRFFHMLAASSVRPCPEVFC
;
A
#
# COMPACT_ATOMS: atom_id res chain seq x y z
N MET A 1 -16.11 29.64 -16.63
CA MET A 1 -16.11 28.74 -15.45
C MET A 1 -16.49 27.28 -15.76
N LYS A 2 -17.21 26.97 -16.86
CA LYS A 2 -17.64 25.60 -17.23
C LYS A 2 -16.47 24.60 -17.35
N GLY A 3 -15.39 24.97 -18.04
CA GLY A 3 -14.25 24.07 -18.30
C GLY A 3 -13.51 23.54 -17.06
N ARG A 4 -13.47 24.26 -15.93
CA ARG A 4 -12.82 23.75 -14.70
C ARG A 4 -13.66 22.66 -14.02
N ILE A 5 -14.99 22.78 -14.09
CA ILE A 5 -15.92 21.81 -13.50
C ILE A 5 -15.93 20.51 -14.31
N ASP A 6 -15.77 20.60 -15.63
CA ASP A 6 -15.72 19.42 -16.51
C ASP A 6 -14.43 18.60 -16.32
N VAL A 7 -13.30 19.28 -16.06
CA VAL A 7 -12.02 18.65 -15.67
C VAL A 7 -12.14 17.93 -14.33
N LEU A 8 -12.75 18.58 -13.32
CA LEU A 8 -13.00 17.98 -12.00
C LEU A 8 -13.91 16.76 -12.08
N LYS A 9 -15.01 16.82 -12.84
CA LYS A 9 -15.92 15.68 -13.02
C LYS A 9 -15.22 14.48 -13.68
N LYS A 10 -14.30 14.74 -14.61
CA LYS A 10 -13.56 13.69 -15.32
C LYS A 10 -12.43 13.07 -14.48
N SER A 11 -11.86 13.80 -13.51
CA SER A 11 -10.86 13.26 -12.58
C SER A 11 -11.47 12.63 -11.32
N LEU A 12 -12.72 13.01 -10.98
CA LEU A 12 -13.50 12.47 -9.86
C LEU A 12 -13.49 10.93 -9.71
N PRO A 13 -13.66 10.10 -10.77
CA PRO A 13 -13.69 8.65 -10.59
C PRO A 13 -12.40 8.06 -10.03
N TYR A 14 -11.23 8.65 -10.35
CA TYR A 14 -9.93 8.17 -9.85
C TYR A 14 -9.77 8.47 -8.35
N TYR A 15 -10.22 9.65 -7.91
CA TYR A 15 -10.23 10.01 -6.49
C TYR A 15 -11.21 9.15 -5.68
N ILE A 16 -12.40 8.89 -6.23
CA ILE A 16 -13.38 7.98 -5.61
C ILE A 16 -12.80 6.57 -5.48
N GLY A 17 -12.16 6.05 -6.54
CA GLY A 17 -11.53 4.74 -6.52
C GLY A 17 -10.45 4.61 -5.43
N SER A 18 -9.58 5.61 -5.32
CA SER A 18 -8.55 5.64 -4.26
C SER A 18 -9.15 5.68 -2.86
N LEU A 19 -10.18 6.50 -2.65
CA LEU A 19 -10.86 6.62 -1.36
C LEU A 19 -11.54 5.30 -0.95
N LEU A 20 -12.25 4.66 -1.88
CA LEU A 20 -12.89 3.36 -1.63
C LEU A 20 -11.87 2.29 -1.21
N LEU A 21 -10.70 2.28 -1.86
CA LEU A 21 -9.65 1.32 -1.55
C LEU A 21 -9.07 1.52 -0.14
N HIS A 22 -8.90 2.78 0.30
CA HIS A 22 -8.49 3.10 1.67
C HIS A 22 -9.56 2.70 2.69
N LEU A 23 -10.82 3.02 2.42
CA LEU A 23 -11.94 2.64 3.30
C LEU A 23 -12.03 1.12 3.46
N LEU A 24 -11.83 0.37 2.38
CA LEU A 24 -11.78 -1.08 2.41
C LEU A 24 -10.58 -1.59 3.25
N GLY A 25 -9.39 -1.02 3.06
CA GLY A 25 -8.20 -1.35 3.83
C GLY A 25 -8.36 -1.11 5.34
N PHE A 26 -8.86 0.07 5.73
CA PHE A 26 -9.16 0.39 7.13
C PHE A 26 -10.26 -0.49 7.71
N SER A 27 -11.30 -0.80 6.93
CA SER A 27 -12.38 -1.69 7.37
C SER A 27 -11.87 -3.10 7.67
N LEU A 28 -11.01 -3.65 6.81
CA LEU A 28 -10.36 -4.95 7.03
C LEU A 28 -9.42 -4.91 8.26
N LEU A 29 -8.69 -3.81 8.45
CA LEU A 29 -7.82 -3.62 9.61
C LEU A 29 -8.60 -3.62 10.92
N ILE A 30 -9.69 -2.86 11.00
CA ILE A 30 -10.58 -2.81 12.17
C ILE A 30 -11.24 -4.18 12.41
N PHE A 31 -11.63 -4.88 11.35
CA PHE A 31 -12.18 -6.23 11.48
C PHE A 31 -11.17 -7.22 12.07
N ALA A 32 -9.93 -7.23 11.56
CA ALA A 32 -8.86 -8.08 12.09
C ALA A 32 -8.49 -7.71 13.53
N ALA A 33 -8.50 -6.42 13.86
CA ALA A 33 -8.21 -5.90 15.19
C ALA A 33 -9.19 -6.37 16.28
N ARG A 34 -10.43 -6.77 15.91
CA ARG A 34 -11.38 -7.35 16.87
C ARG A 34 -10.88 -8.65 17.49
N THR A 35 -10.02 -9.38 16.77
CA THR A 35 -9.45 -10.64 17.28
C THR A 35 -8.19 -10.39 18.11
N ASN A 36 -7.35 -9.43 17.69
CA ASN A 36 -6.08 -9.12 18.33
C ASN A 36 -5.78 -7.61 18.23
N PRO A 37 -5.79 -6.85 19.34
CA PRO A 37 -5.56 -5.41 19.31
C PRO A 37 -4.13 -5.04 18.87
N PHE A 38 -3.17 -5.96 18.98
CA PHE A 38 -1.80 -5.78 18.48
C PHE A 38 -1.73 -5.50 16.95
N ILE A 39 -2.70 -6.02 16.19
CA ILE A 39 -2.78 -5.81 14.73
C ILE A 39 -3.00 -4.33 14.38
N LEU A 40 -3.64 -3.54 15.26
CA LEU A 40 -3.80 -2.10 15.03
C LEU A 40 -2.45 -1.38 15.03
N GLY A 41 -1.59 -1.68 16.01
CA GLY A 41 -0.25 -1.10 16.09
C GLY A 41 0.60 -1.47 14.87
N LEU A 42 0.59 -2.75 14.50
CA LEU A 42 1.30 -3.23 13.31
C LEU A 42 0.75 -2.61 12.02
N GLY A 43 -0.57 -2.45 11.92
CA GLY A 43 -1.24 -1.81 10.78
C GLY A 43 -0.88 -0.33 10.64
N MET A 44 -0.81 0.42 11.75
CA MET A 44 -0.40 1.83 11.73
C MET A 44 1.07 1.99 11.33
N VAL A 45 1.96 1.10 11.80
CA VAL A 45 3.36 1.08 11.38
C VAL A 45 3.49 0.72 9.91
N ALA A 46 2.78 -0.31 9.44
CA ALA A 46 2.75 -0.68 8.03
C ALA A 46 2.21 0.46 7.15
N TYR A 47 1.18 1.18 7.61
CA TYR A 47 0.62 2.32 6.89
C TYR A 47 1.61 3.48 6.79
N THR A 48 2.32 3.82 7.87
CA THR A 48 3.33 4.90 7.85
C THR A 48 4.55 4.55 7.00
N LEU A 49 5.04 3.30 7.09
CA LEU A 49 6.12 2.82 6.22
C LEU A 49 5.70 2.76 4.74
N GLY A 50 4.45 2.36 4.47
CA GLY A 50 3.88 2.37 3.12
C GLY A 50 3.72 3.78 2.56
N LEU A 51 3.27 4.74 3.38
CA LEU A 51 3.22 6.16 2.99
C LEU A 51 4.62 6.68 2.66
N ARG A 52 5.63 6.38 3.48
CA ARG A 52 7.02 6.76 3.19
C ARG A 52 7.48 6.22 1.84
N HIS A 53 7.23 4.93 1.60
CA HIS A 53 7.60 4.29 0.35
C HIS A 53 6.92 4.92 -0.88
N ALA A 54 5.64 5.31 -0.74
CA ALA A 54 4.90 5.98 -1.81
C ALA A 54 5.42 7.38 -2.16
N PHE A 55 6.13 8.05 -1.24
CA PHE A 55 6.74 9.37 -1.42
C PHE A 55 8.24 9.31 -1.75
N ASP A 56 8.78 8.14 -2.07
CA ASP A 56 10.16 8.00 -2.49
C ASP A 56 10.41 8.72 -3.85
N ALA A 57 11.64 9.21 -4.05
CA ALA A 57 11.99 10.08 -5.17
C ALA A 57 11.86 9.39 -6.55
N ASP A 58 11.95 8.07 -6.59
CA ASP A 58 11.78 7.24 -7.79
C ASP A 58 10.34 7.29 -8.32
N HIS A 59 9.35 7.23 -7.43
CA HIS A 59 7.93 7.30 -7.78
C HIS A 59 7.59 8.70 -8.30
N ILE A 60 8.09 9.75 -7.62
CA ILE A 60 7.88 11.15 -8.04
C ILE A 60 8.52 11.42 -9.41
N ALA A 61 9.76 10.95 -9.62
CA ALA A 61 10.46 11.12 -10.90
C ALA A 61 9.78 10.36 -12.05
N ALA A 62 9.27 9.15 -11.80
CA ALA A 62 8.56 8.36 -12.80
C ALA A 62 7.23 9.02 -13.22
N ILE A 63 6.46 9.53 -12.26
CA ILE A 63 5.19 10.24 -12.54
C ILE A 63 5.46 11.54 -13.29
N ASP A 64 6.45 12.33 -12.87
CA ASP A 64 6.78 13.59 -13.55
C ASP A 64 7.22 13.36 -15.01
N ASN A 65 8.06 12.35 -15.27
CA ASN A 65 8.48 12.00 -16.64
C ASN A 65 7.31 11.56 -17.52
N THR A 66 6.38 10.75 -16.99
CA THR A 66 5.21 10.28 -17.75
C THR A 66 4.19 11.39 -18.00
N VAL A 67 3.96 12.27 -17.02
CA VAL A 67 3.08 13.44 -17.17
C VAL A 67 3.66 14.41 -18.20
N ARG A 68 4.95 14.73 -18.14
CA ARG A 68 5.61 15.60 -19.13
C ARG A 68 5.52 15.01 -20.54
N LYS A 69 5.75 13.71 -20.69
CA LYS A 69 5.62 13.02 -21.99
C LYS A 69 4.20 13.09 -22.54
N LEU A 70 3.19 12.87 -21.72
CA LEU A 70 1.78 12.93 -22.15
C LEU A 70 1.34 14.37 -22.44
N MET A 71 1.85 15.35 -21.70
CA MET A 71 1.62 16.76 -21.98
C MET A 71 2.25 17.19 -23.30
N GLN A 72 3.47 16.74 -23.61
CA GLN A 72 4.11 16.96 -24.92
C GLN A 72 3.31 16.34 -26.07
N GLN A 73 2.62 15.22 -25.82
CA GLN A 73 1.76 14.54 -26.79
C GLN A 73 0.32 15.11 -26.84
N ASN A 74 0.02 16.20 -26.12
CA ASN A 74 -1.34 16.76 -25.98
C ASN A 74 -2.38 15.74 -25.48
N GLN A 75 -1.95 14.69 -24.77
CA GLN A 75 -2.81 13.65 -24.23
C GLN A 75 -3.24 13.96 -22.80
N ASN A 76 -4.39 13.42 -22.41
CA ASN A 76 -4.98 13.67 -21.09
C ASN A 76 -4.21 12.91 -19.98
N SER A 77 -3.55 13.64 -19.08
CA SER A 77 -2.71 13.08 -18.01
C SER A 77 -3.44 12.83 -16.67
N MET A 78 -4.76 13.04 -16.60
CA MET A 78 -5.51 13.11 -15.33
C MET A 78 -5.63 11.79 -14.54
N GLY A 79 -5.16 10.65 -15.07
CA GLY A 79 -5.24 9.34 -14.42
C GLY A 79 -3.90 8.63 -14.21
N VAL A 80 -2.78 9.21 -14.66
CA VAL A 80 -1.48 8.52 -14.75
C VAL A 80 -0.99 8.06 -13.37
N GLY A 81 -1.11 8.90 -12.35
CA GLY A 81 -0.71 8.57 -10.99
C GLY A 81 -1.52 7.40 -10.40
N PHE A 82 -2.83 7.34 -10.66
CA PHE A 82 -3.69 6.25 -10.17
C PHE A 82 -3.30 4.90 -10.78
N TYR A 83 -3.07 4.85 -12.10
CA TYR A 83 -2.64 3.62 -12.77
C TYR A 83 -1.23 3.20 -12.39
N PHE A 84 -0.32 4.16 -12.16
CA PHE A 84 1.03 3.88 -11.67
C PHE A 84 0.99 3.22 -10.28
N SER A 85 0.24 3.79 -9.34
CA SER A 85 0.05 3.20 -8.01
C SER A 85 -0.64 1.83 -8.07
N LEU A 86 -1.71 1.66 -8.87
CA LEU A 86 -2.36 0.37 -9.04
C LEU A 86 -1.40 -0.70 -9.62
N GLY A 87 -0.61 -0.34 -10.62
CA GLY A 87 0.36 -1.24 -11.25
C GLY A 87 1.41 -1.71 -10.26
N HIS A 88 2.09 -0.78 -9.58
CA HIS A 88 3.13 -1.13 -8.60
C HIS A 88 2.58 -1.98 -7.45
N SER A 89 1.43 -1.58 -6.88
CA SER A 89 0.77 -2.35 -5.82
C SER A 89 0.31 -3.74 -6.27
N SER A 90 -0.13 -3.91 -7.52
CA SER A 90 -0.56 -5.22 -8.03
C SER A 90 0.58 -6.23 -8.08
N VAL A 91 1.78 -5.81 -8.50
CA VAL A 91 2.95 -6.70 -8.58
C VAL A 91 3.39 -7.13 -7.17
N VAL A 92 3.47 -6.17 -6.24
CA VAL A 92 3.83 -6.47 -4.85
C VAL A 92 2.78 -7.36 -4.18
N PHE A 93 1.48 -7.08 -4.41
CA PHE A 93 0.40 -7.90 -3.88
C PHE A 93 0.42 -9.33 -4.44
N LEU A 94 0.62 -9.50 -5.76
CA LEU A 94 0.75 -10.82 -6.37
C LEU A 94 1.95 -11.58 -5.83
N MET A 95 3.09 -10.90 -5.62
CA MET A 95 4.28 -11.51 -5.04
C MET A 95 4.04 -11.93 -3.58
N ALA A 96 3.37 -11.09 -2.78
CA ALA A 96 2.98 -11.42 -1.42
C ALA A 96 1.97 -12.59 -1.35
N ALA A 97 0.97 -12.60 -2.24
CA ALA A 97 -0.02 -13.67 -2.35
C ALA A 97 0.62 -15.00 -2.78
N ALA A 98 1.54 -14.96 -3.76
CA ALA A 98 2.30 -16.13 -4.18
C ALA A 98 3.15 -16.70 -3.03
N LEU A 99 3.79 -15.84 -2.23
CA LEU A 99 4.52 -16.28 -1.03
C LEU A 99 3.59 -16.87 0.02
N ALA A 100 2.45 -16.23 0.29
CA ALA A 100 1.46 -16.73 1.25
C ALA A 100 0.93 -18.10 0.85
N PHE A 101 0.57 -18.28 -0.42
CA PHE A 101 0.09 -19.56 -0.96
C PHE A 101 1.16 -20.66 -0.89
N ARG A 102 2.42 -20.32 -1.20
CA ARG A 102 3.55 -21.25 -1.04
C ARG A 102 3.83 -21.61 0.42
N CYS A 103 3.57 -20.70 1.37
CA CYS A 103 3.70 -20.98 2.80
C CYS A 103 2.58 -21.89 3.35
N THR A 104 1.39 -21.91 2.74
CA THR A 104 0.31 -22.85 3.12
C THR A 104 0.65 -24.30 2.75
N GLY A 105 1.53 -24.51 1.76
CA GLY A 105 2.08 -25.83 1.41
C GLY A 105 3.41 -26.13 2.11
N ARG A 106 3.36 -26.68 3.33
CA ARG A 106 4.44 -27.42 4.05
C ARG A 106 5.88 -27.12 3.54
N SER A 107 6.53 -26.03 3.97
CA SER A 107 8.00 -25.92 3.88
C SER A 107 8.60 -24.89 4.85
N SER A 108 9.86 -25.13 5.22
CA SER A 108 10.67 -24.52 6.29
C SER A 108 10.75 -22.98 6.31
N ILE A 109 10.32 -22.32 5.23
CA ILE A 109 10.32 -20.86 5.09
C ILE A 109 9.27 -20.16 5.97
N CYS A 110 8.15 -20.82 6.26
CA CYS A 110 7.09 -20.26 7.11
C CYS A 110 7.54 -20.13 8.59
N ARG A 111 8.50 -20.96 9.01
CA ARG A 111 9.06 -20.93 10.36
C ARG A 111 10.00 -19.74 10.57
N PHE A 112 10.69 -19.28 9.52
CA PHE A 112 11.63 -18.15 9.59
C PHE A 112 10.91 -16.81 9.78
N PHE A 113 9.77 -16.60 9.11
CA PHE A 113 8.97 -15.37 9.28
C PHE A 113 8.23 -15.35 10.63
N HIS A 114 7.75 -16.50 11.10
CA HIS A 114 7.20 -16.66 12.44
C HIS A 114 8.27 -16.46 13.54
N MET A 115 9.53 -16.86 13.28
CA MET A 115 10.66 -16.67 14.20
C MET A 115 11.15 -15.21 14.23
N LEU A 116 11.08 -14.49 13.11
CA LEU A 116 11.33 -13.04 13.06
C LEU A 116 10.24 -12.26 13.81
N ALA A 117 8.97 -12.60 13.63
CA ALA A 117 7.87 -12.00 14.39
C ALA A 117 7.90 -12.35 15.90
N ALA A 118 8.38 -13.54 16.26
CA ALA A 118 8.56 -13.95 17.66
C ALA A 118 9.80 -13.34 18.33
N SER A 119 10.74 -12.76 17.57
CA SER A 119 11.98 -12.21 18.12
C SER A 119 11.88 -10.76 18.63
N SER A 120 10.83 -10.02 18.24
CA SER A 120 10.60 -8.62 18.68
C SER A 120 9.77 -8.49 19.97
N VAL A 121 9.18 -9.58 20.46
CA VAL A 121 8.47 -9.63 21.75
C VAL A 121 9.13 -10.68 22.63
N ARG A 122 10.37 -10.42 23.05
CA ARG A 122 10.81 -11.02 24.32
C ARG A 122 10.16 -10.21 25.44
N PRO A 123 9.34 -10.79 26.32
CA PRO A 123 9.20 -10.22 27.66
C PRO A 123 10.60 -10.23 28.27
N CYS A 124 11.10 -9.07 28.72
CA CYS A 124 12.31 -9.02 29.53
C CYS A 124 12.13 -10.02 30.68
N PRO A 125 12.94 -11.09 30.79
CA PRO A 125 13.06 -11.74 32.08
C PRO A 125 13.73 -10.70 32.98
N GLU A 126 13.22 -10.59 34.20
CA GLU A 126 13.83 -9.79 35.25
C GLU A 126 15.34 -10.06 35.34
N VAL A 127 16.09 -9.07 35.82
CA VAL A 127 17.55 -9.02 36.03
C VAL A 127 18.24 -8.17 34.95
N PHE A 128 18.77 -7.01 35.39
CA PHE A 128 19.47 -5.94 34.66
C PHE A 128 18.63 -4.70 34.27
N CYS A 129 18.20 -3.99 35.31
CA CYS A 129 18.30 -2.52 35.39
C CYS A 129 19.73 -2.18 35.81
#